data_AF-A0A843SQ63-F1
#
_entry.id   AF-A0A843SQ63-F1
#
_cell.length_a   1.000
_cell.length_b   1.000
_cell.length_c   1.000
_cell.angle_alpha   90.00
_cell.angle_beta   90.00
_cell.angle_gamma   90.00
#
_symmetry.space_group_name_H-M   'P 1'
#
loop_
_entity.id
_entity.type
_entity.pdbx_description
1 polymer ?
#
loop_
_entity_poly.entity_id
_entity_poly.type
_entity_poly.pdbx_seq_one_letter_code
_entity_poly.pdbx_strand_id
1 'polypeptide(L)'
;MELAISLLIIAVTGLVVYAIIKTNPAKPMQLPARPATPYEPALPEGAPALHWSDDGRFLVEVVNESRYQATLKALAGDHGEQAAAAPYLATLVPDDVNPYESAAVAVFLGGRMTGYLSPKASLTFRALLKHKEIEGRITSCEAQVRGGGVWQNGRLSYVVVLDMEPLEK
;
A
#
# COMPACT_ATOMS: atom_id res chain seq x y z
N MET A 1 -43.30 -11.03 52.18
CA MET A 1 -42.48 -9.81 51.97
C MET A 1 -41.35 -10.09 51.00
N GLU A 2 -40.60 -11.18 51.15
CA GLU A 2 -39.51 -11.58 50.23
C GLU A 2 -39.94 -11.78 48.77
N LEU A 3 -41.08 -12.44 48.52
CA LEU A 3 -41.60 -12.65 47.17
C LEU A 3 -41.90 -11.34 46.42
N ALA A 4 -42.37 -10.32 47.12
CA ALA A 4 -42.66 -9.01 46.53
C ALA A 4 -41.37 -8.26 46.15
N ILE A 5 -40.31 -8.41 46.95
CA ILE A 5 -39.00 -7.82 46.68
C ILE A 5 -38.36 -8.49 45.47
N SER A 6 -38.41 -9.83 45.38
CA SER A 6 -37.86 -10.56 44.22
C SER A 6 -38.56 -10.22 42.91
N LEU A 7 -39.90 -10.09 42.91
CA LEU A 7 -40.64 -9.67 41.72
C LEU A 7 -40.31 -8.24 41.28
N LEU A 8 -40.09 -7.35 42.24
CA LEU A 8 -39.72 -5.95 41.96
C LEU A 8 -38.32 -5.87 41.35
N ILE A 9 -37.35 -6.65 41.85
CA ILE A 9 -36.02 -6.75 41.25
C ILE A 9 -36.11 -7.24 39.81
N ILE A 10 -36.82 -8.37 39.56
CA ILE A 10 -36.96 -8.92 38.20
C ILE A 10 -37.57 -7.91 37.23
N ALA A 11 -38.60 -7.17 37.66
CA ALA A 11 -39.23 -6.15 36.85
C ALA A 11 -38.26 -5.00 36.52
N VAL A 12 -37.46 -4.55 37.50
CA VAL A 12 -36.45 -3.50 37.30
C VAL A 12 -35.34 -3.98 36.36
N THR A 13 -34.81 -5.19 36.55
CA THR A 13 -33.77 -5.73 35.66
C THR A 13 -34.29 -5.89 34.24
N GLY A 14 -35.52 -6.37 34.08
CA GLY A 14 -36.18 -6.49 32.78
C GLY A 14 -36.34 -5.13 32.09
N LEU A 15 -36.70 -4.09 32.84
CA LEU A 15 -36.88 -2.73 32.31
C LEU A 15 -35.54 -2.09 31.90
N VAL A 16 -34.47 -2.33 32.67
CA VAL A 16 -33.11 -1.88 32.32
C VAL A 16 -32.60 -2.56 31.06
N VAL A 17 -32.76 -3.89 30.96
CA VAL A 17 -32.36 -4.66 29.77
C VAL A 17 -33.18 -4.22 28.55
N TYR A 18 -34.49 -4.04 28.71
CA TYR A 18 -35.36 -3.53 27.65
C TYR A 18 -34.92 -2.13 27.18
N ALA A 19 -34.57 -1.25 28.11
CA ALA A 19 -34.08 0.08 27.78
C ALA A 19 -32.76 0.02 26.98
N ILE A 20 -31.80 -0.82 27.38
CA ILE A 20 -30.51 -0.98 26.68
C ILE A 20 -30.70 -1.56 25.27
N ILE A 21 -31.57 -2.55 25.11
CA ILE A 21 -31.87 -3.14 23.81
C ILE A 21 -32.58 -2.12 22.90
N LYS A 22 -33.53 -1.36 23.46
CA LYS A 22 -34.29 -0.34 22.72
C LYS A 22 -33.44 0.87 22.33
N THR A 23 -32.45 1.24 23.13
CA THR A 23 -31.55 2.37 22.84
C THR A 23 -30.46 2.03 21.83
N ASN A 24 -30.33 0.75 21.44
CA ASN A 24 -29.46 0.23 20.38
C ASN A 24 -28.26 1.15 20.06
N PRO A 25 -27.25 1.22 20.96
CA PRO A 25 -26.15 2.19 20.87
C PRO A 25 -25.14 1.86 19.76
N ALA A 26 -25.37 0.80 18.99
CA ALA A 26 -24.63 0.51 17.78
C ALA A 26 -25.06 1.52 16.69
N LYS A 27 -24.66 2.77 16.85
CA LYS A 27 -24.61 3.72 15.73
C LYS A 27 -23.75 3.02 14.69
N PRO A 28 -24.29 2.64 13.51
CA PRO A 28 -23.48 2.04 12.48
C PRO A 28 -22.32 3.00 12.25
N MET A 29 -21.10 2.54 12.53
CA MET A 29 -19.92 3.33 12.29
C MET A 29 -19.92 3.61 10.79
N GLN A 30 -20.31 4.82 10.41
CA GLN A 30 -20.19 5.26 9.04
C GLN A 30 -18.69 5.29 8.77
N LEU A 31 -18.22 4.23 8.10
CA LEU A 31 -16.89 4.22 7.53
C LEU A 31 -16.80 5.48 6.68
N PRO A 32 -15.73 6.29 6.83
CA PRO A 32 -15.55 7.45 5.97
C PRO A 32 -15.69 6.99 4.52
N ALA A 33 -16.41 7.79 3.72
CA ALA A 33 -16.57 7.50 2.31
C ALA A 33 -15.17 7.28 1.73
N ARG A 34 -14.94 6.09 1.15
CA ARG A 34 -13.67 5.82 0.47
C ARG A 34 -13.50 6.94 -0.57
N PRO A 35 -12.38 7.67 -0.56
CA PRO A 35 -12.18 8.73 -1.54
C PRO A 35 -12.39 8.16 -2.94
N ALA A 36 -13.17 8.88 -3.76
CA ALA A 36 -13.51 8.45 -5.11
C ALA A 36 -12.25 8.31 -6.00
N THR A 37 -11.21 9.07 -5.67
CA THR A 37 -9.87 8.97 -6.24
C THR A 37 -8.99 8.09 -5.35
N PRO A 38 -8.30 7.08 -5.92
CA PRO A 38 -7.21 6.40 -5.23
C PRO A 38 -6.24 7.43 -4.65
N TYR A 39 -5.83 7.23 -3.41
CA TYR A 39 -4.84 8.09 -2.78
C TYR A 39 -3.48 7.87 -3.47
N GLU A 40 -2.92 8.96 -3.99
CA GLU A 40 -1.59 9.00 -4.59
C GLU A 40 -0.82 10.15 -3.91
N PRO A 41 0.30 9.86 -3.21
CA PRO A 41 1.15 10.92 -2.68
C PRO A 41 1.73 11.74 -3.84
N ALA A 42 1.96 13.04 -3.60
CA ALA A 42 2.73 13.84 -4.54
C ALA A 42 4.19 13.39 -4.51
N LEU A 43 4.82 13.29 -5.68
CA LEU A 43 6.27 13.09 -5.78
C LEU A 43 6.96 14.36 -5.28
N PRO A 44 7.72 14.33 -4.17
CA PRO A 44 8.39 15.51 -3.65
C PRO A 44 9.45 16.01 -4.62
N GLU A 45 9.61 17.33 -4.71
CA GLU A 45 10.74 17.92 -5.44
C GLU A 45 12.05 17.69 -4.66
N GLY A 46 13.07 17.17 -5.33
CA GLY A 46 14.39 16.98 -4.72
C GLY A 46 15.21 15.89 -5.41
N ALA A 47 16.52 15.92 -5.20
CA ALA A 47 17.39 14.82 -5.60
C ALA A 47 17.27 13.67 -4.58
N PRO A 48 17.30 12.40 -5.03
CA PRO A 48 17.41 11.24 -4.16
C PRO A 48 18.59 11.37 -3.19
N ALA A 49 18.37 11.12 -1.90
CA ALA A 49 19.42 11.19 -0.88
C ALA A 49 20.41 10.02 -0.96
N LEU A 50 19.97 8.89 -1.53
CA LEU A 50 20.75 7.67 -1.69
C LEU A 50 20.25 6.89 -2.90
N HIS A 51 21.17 6.22 -3.59
CA HIS A 51 20.87 5.23 -4.62
C HIS A 51 21.16 3.82 -4.09
N TRP A 52 20.18 2.92 -4.16
CA TRP A 52 20.30 1.51 -3.78
C TRP A 52 20.60 0.66 -5.02
N SER A 53 21.32 -0.44 -4.84
CA SER A 53 21.54 -1.45 -5.87
C SER A 53 21.85 -2.79 -5.20
N ASP A 54 21.55 -3.89 -5.89
CA ASP A 54 21.99 -5.23 -5.52
C ASP A 54 22.66 -5.98 -6.69
N ASP A 55 23.41 -5.23 -7.49
CA ASP A 55 24.15 -5.70 -8.66
C ASP A 55 23.23 -6.25 -9.78
N GLY A 56 22.03 -5.69 -9.91
CA GLY A 56 21.11 -5.97 -11.01
C GLY A 56 20.30 -7.25 -10.83
N ARG A 57 20.01 -7.70 -9.59
CA ARG A 57 19.25 -8.94 -9.38
C ARG A 57 17.74 -8.73 -9.43
N PHE A 58 17.26 -7.53 -9.12
CA PHE A 58 15.84 -7.15 -9.21
C PHE A 58 14.90 -8.07 -8.41
N LEU A 59 15.20 -8.26 -7.11
CA LEU A 59 14.52 -9.24 -6.25
C LEU A 59 13.36 -8.66 -5.44
N VAL A 60 13.18 -7.34 -5.44
CA VAL A 60 12.09 -6.68 -4.70
C VAL A 60 10.97 -6.30 -5.67
N GLU A 61 9.77 -6.81 -5.43
CA GLU A 61 8.57 -6.53 -6.24
C GLU A 61 7.74 -5.40 -5.62
N VAL A 62 7.16 -4.56 -6.48
CA VAL A 62 6.19 -3.53 -6.09
C VAL A 62 4.80 -4.18 -6.00
N VAL A 63 4.01 -3.79 -5.01
CA VAL A 63 2.65 -4.30 -4.83
C VAL A 63 1.59 -3.25 -5.20
N ASN A 64 0.32 -3.67 -5.23
CA ASN A 64 -0.84 -2.88 -5.64
C ASN A 64 -0.84 -2.42 -7.11
N GLU A 65 -0.04 -3.08 -7.94
CA GLU A 65 0.13 -2.81 -9.38
C GLU A 65 -1.15 -2.99 -10.20
N SER A 66 -2.12 -3.77 -9.70
CA SER A 66 -3.41 -3.96 -10.38
C SER A 66 -4.15 -2.64 -10.62
N ARG A 67 -3.95 -1.65 -9.74
CA ARG A 67 -4.50 -0.30 -9.87
C ARG A 67 -3.76 0.53 -10.92
N TYR A 68 -2.51 0.20 -11.20
CA TYR A 68 -1.59 0.97 -12.03
C TYR A 68 -1.30 0.31 -13.38
N GLN A 69 -2.01 -0.76 -13.76
CA GLN A 69 -1.75 -1.50 -15.02
C GLN A 69 -1.77 -0.61 -16.27
N ALA A 70 -2.61 0.42 -16.32
CA ALA A 70 -2.61 1.37 -17.44
C ALA A 70 -1.30 2.18 -17.49
N THR A 71 -0.82 2.66 -16.34
CA THR A 71 0.47 3.34 -16.20
C THR A 71 1.64 2.42 -16.54
N LEU A 72 1.62 1.19 -16.01
CA LEU A 72 2.66 0.19 -16.27
C LEU A 72 2.71 -0.22 -17.73
N LYS A 73 1.55 -0.38 -18.40
CA LYS A 73 1.50 -0.62 -19.85
C LYS A 73 2.13 0.54 -20.63
N ALA A 74 1.85 1.78 -20.24
CA ALA A 74 2.43 2.96 -20.89
C ALA A 74 3.95 3.09 -20.63
N LEU A 75 4.44 2.66 -19.46
CA LEU A 75 5.86 2.59 -19.13
C LEU A 75 6.56 1.43 -19.84
N ALA A 76 5.91 0.28 -19.99
CA ALA A 76 6.45 -0.87 -20.70
C ALA A 76 6.74 -0.57 -22.17
N GLY A 77 6.01 0.40 -22.75
CA GLY A 77 6.14 0.76 -24.16
C GLY A 77 5.64 -0.34 -25.09
N ASP A 78 6.13 -0.31 -26.33
CA ASP A 78 5.85 -1.38 -27.29
C ASP A 78 6.89 -2.50 -27.16
N HIS A 79 6.41 -3.72 -26.98
CA HIS A 79 7.19 -4.95 -26.87
C HIS A 79 6.54 -6.11 -27.65
N GLY A 80 5.55 -5.80 -28.50
CA GLY A 80 4.83 -6.80 -29.28
C GLY A 80 4.17 -7.86 -28.42
N GLU A 81 4.46 -9.13 -28.70
CA GLU A 81 3.91 -10.30 -27.97
C GLU A 81 4.82 -10.80 -26.84
N GLN A 82 6.06 -10.31 -26.76
CA GLN A 82 7.04 -10.72 -25.77
C GLN A 82 6.73 -10.12 -24.40
N ALA A 83 7.40 -10.62 -23.36
CA ALA A 83 7.37 -9.94 -22.06
C ALA A 83 8.25 -8.68 -22.13
N ALA A 84 7.72 -7.57 -21.61
CA ALA A 84 8.47 -6.34 -21.42
C ALA A 84 9.64 -6.54 -20.44
N ALA A 85 10.68 -5.72 -20.61
CA ALA A 85 11.79 -5.56 -19.69
C ALA A 85 12.32 -4.12 -19.78
N ALA A 86 11.42 -3.14 -19.61
CA ALA A 86 11.73 -1.73 -19.81
C ALA A 86 12.45 -1.16 -18.59
N PRO A 87 13.69 -0.63 -18.72
CA PRO A 87 14.47 -0.11 -17.59
C PRO A 87 14.02 1.30 -17.19
N TYR A 88 14.05 1.56 -15.88
CA TYR A 88 13.71 2.85 -15.27
C TYR A 88 14.55 3.13 -14.04
N LEU A 89 14.79 4.41 -13.76
CA LEU A 89 15.20 4.84 -12.41
C LEU A 89 13.93 5.00 -11.56
N ALA A 90 13.82 4.20 -10.50
CA ALA A 90 12.75 4.31 -9.52
C ALA A 90 13.06 5.38 -8.48
N THR A 91 12.03 6.09 -8.04
CA THR A 91 12.07 6.95 -6.86
C THR A 91 11.19 6.35 -5.77
N LEU A 92 11.79 6.07 -4.61
CA LEU A 92 11.10 5.57 -3.42
C LEU A 92 10.81 6.75 -2.49
N VAL A 93 9.53 6.91 -2.16
CA VAL A 93 9.01 8.04 -1.39
C VAL A 93 8.39 7.54 -0.09
N PRO A 94 9.02 7.83 1.06
CA PRO A 94 8.37 7.78 2.37
C PRO A 94 7.03 8.53 2.39
N ASP A 95 5.93 7.80 2.54
CA ASP A 95 4.57 8.34 2.52
C ASP A 95 3.93 8.32 3.92
N ASP A 96 4.26 9.33 4.74
CA ASP A 96 3.86 9.41 6.16
C ASP A 96 2.39 9.82 6.37
N VAL A 97 1.73 10.30 5.30
CA VAL A 97 0.33 10.75 5.34
C VAL A 97 -0.61 9.77 4.66
N ASN A 98 -0.11 8.57 4.34
CA ASN A 98 -0.91 7.48 3.78
C ASN A 98 -2.05 7.09 4.75
N PRO A 99 -3.31 7.06 4.29
CA PRO A 99 -4.45 6.79 5.16
C PRO A 99 -4.61 5.31 5.53
N TYR A 100 -3.85 4.41 4.90
CA TYR A 100 -3.96 2.96 5.10
C TYR A 100 -2.80 2.40 5.92
N GLU A 101 -1.57 2.83 5.63
CA GLU A 101 -0.34 2.30 6.23
C GLU A 101 0.64 3.43 6.57
N SER A 102 0.90 3.67 7.85
CA SER A 102 1.78 4.77 8.30
C SER A 102 3.24 4.65 7.87
N ALA A 103 3.68 3.45 7.52
CA ALA A 103 5.06 3.19 7.09
C ALA A 103 5.18 3.08 5.56
N ALA A 104 4.10 3.34 4.81
CA ALA A 104 4.06 3.15 3.36
C ALA A 104 5.23 3.82 2.64
N VAL A 105 5.70 3.15 1.59
CA VAL A 105 6.74 3.65 0.69
C VAL A 105 6.21 3.56 -0.73
N ALA A 106 5.87 4.71 -1.31
CA ALA A 106 5.38 4.81 -2.67
C ALA A 106 6.54 4.69 -3.66
N VAL A 107 6.27 4.06 -4.80
CA VAL A 107 7.25 3.86 -5.87
C VAL A 107 6.80 4.60 -7.12
N PHE A 108 7.70 5.41 -7.66
CA PHE A 108 7.48 6.20 -8.87
C PHE A 108 8.49 5.81 -9.94
N LEU A 109 8.02 5.64 -11.18
CA LEU A 109 8.84 5.47 -12.38
C LEU A 109 8.55 6.61 -13.36
N GLY A 110 9.58 7.35 -13.76
CA GLY A 110 9.41 8.47 -14.70
C GLY A 110 8.39 9.52 -14.23
N GLY A 111 8.36 9.82 -12.93
CA GLY A 111 7.42 10.76 -12.32
C GLY A 111 5.98 10.25 -12.16
N ARG A 112 5.70 9.00 -12.54
CA ARG A 112 4.37 8.39 -12.45
C ARG A 112 4.34 7.35 -11.35
N MET A 113 3.27 7.34 -10.56
CA MET A 113 3.10 6.36 -9.51
C MET A 113 2.85 4.97 -10.10
N THR A 114 3.55 3.97 -9.57
CA THR A 114 3.46 2.58 -10.05
C THR A 114 2.99 1.60 -9.00
N GLY A 115 3.04 1.99 -7.72
CA GLY A 115 2.57 1.18 -6.60
C GLY A 115 3.30 1.53 -5.32
N TYR A 116 3.38 0.55 -4.42
CA TYR A 116 4.04 0.66 -3.13
C TYR A 116 4.96 -0.53 -2.89
N LEU A 117 5.92 -0.41 -1.99
CA LEU A 117 6.53 -1.59 -1.38
C LEU A 117 5.48 -2.37 -0.58
N SER A 118 5.69 -3.67 -0.40
CA SER A 118 4.84 -4.46 0.52
C SER A 118 4.86 -3.86 1.94
N PRO A 119 3.87 -4.15 2.79
CA PRO A 119 3.87 -3.62 4.16
C PRO A 119 5.12 -4.02 4.97
N LYS A 120 5.56 -5.27 4.84
CA LYS A 120 6.75 -5.79 5.53
C LYS A 120 8.04 -5.19 4.92
N ALA A 121 8.15 -5.11 3.60
CA ALA A 121 9.27 -4.44 2.93
C ALA A 121 9.35 -2.96 3.31
N SER A 122 8.21 -2.26 3.38
CA SER A 122 8.12 -0.86 3.80
C SER A 122 8.70 -0.66 5.20
N LEU A 123 8.31 -1.48 6.18
CA LEU A 123 8.86 -1.40 7.54
C LEU A 123 10.38 -1.61 7.58
N THR A 124 10.89 -2.64 6.89
CA THR A 124 12.34 -2.89 6.79
C THR A 124 13.04 -1.69 6.14
N PHE A 125 12.49 -1.17 5.06
CA PHE A 125 13.05 -0.04 4.32
C PHE A 125 13.12 1.23 5.18
N ARG A 126 12.04 1.55 5.91
CA ARG A 126 12.02 2.67 6.86
C ARG A 126 13.10 2.53 7.94
N ALA A 127 13.30 1.32 8.46
CA ALA A 127 14.36 1.05 9.42
C ALA A 127 15.76 1.26 8.81
N LEU A 128 15.97 0.88 7.55
CA LEU A 128 17.23 1.13 6.83
C LEU A 128 17.48 2.63 6.62
N LEU A 129 16.46 3.40 6.23
CA LEU A 129 16.59 4.86 6.10
C LEU A 129 17.00 5.51 7.42
N LYS A 130 16.39 5.07 8.52
CA LYS A 130 16.73 5.55 9.87
C LYS A 130 18.18 5.19 10.24
N HIS A 131 18.61 3.95 9.99
CA HIS A 131 19.99 3.52 10.24
C HIS A 131 21.01 4.29 9.41
N LYS A 132 20.62 4.76 8.22
CA LYS A 132 21.43 5.59 7.32
C LYS A 132 21.30 7.10 7.61
N GLU A 133 20.59 7.50 8.66
CA GLU A 133 20.36 8.90 9.06
C GLU A 133 19.69 9.76 7.97
N ILE A 134 18.88 9.13 7.11
CA ILE A 134 18.15 9.77 6.00
C ILE A 134 16.63 9.49 6.10
N GLU A 135 16.11 9.46 7.33
CA GLU A 135 14.69 9.25 7.60
C GLU A 135 13.81 10.27 6.86
N GLY A 136 12.69 9.80 6.27
CA GLY A 136 11.76 10.63 5.51
C GLY A 136 12.28 11.15 4.17
N ARG A 137 13.55 10.89 3.80
CA ARG A 137 14.13 11.36 2.53
C ARG A 137 13.74 10.42 1.39
N ILE A 138 13.53 11.00 0.22
CA ILE A 138 13.40 10.23 -1.02
C ILE A 138 14.73 9.57 -1.40
N THR A 139 14.66 8.39 -1.98
CA THR A 139 15.83 7.63 -2.46
C THR A 139 15.51 7.01 -3.82
N SER A 140 16.50 6.40 -4.47
CA SER A 140 16.33 5.83 -5.81
C SER A 140 16.97 4.46 -5.94
N CYS A 141 16.55 3.68 -6.93
CA CYS A 141 17.23 2.47 -7.38
C CYS A 141 16.90 2.20 -8.85
N GLU A 142 17.65 1.31 -9.50
CA GLU A 142 17.26 0.80 -10.80
C GLU A 142 15.99 -0.06 -10.67
N ALA A 143 15.16 -0.04 -11.71
CA ALA A 143 13.91 -0.78 -11.76
C ALA A 143 13.62 -1.26 -13.18
N GLN A 144 12.77 -2.28 -13.29
CA GLN A 144 12.25 -2.74 -14.57
C GLN A 144 10.74 -2.91 -14.52
N VAL A 145 10.07 -2.42 -15.56
CA VAL A 145 8.70 -2.85 -15.87
C VAL A 145 8.79 -4.14 -16.67
N ARG A 146 8.30 -5.24 -16.09
CA ARG A 146 8.32 -6.58 -16.66
C ARG A 146 6.90 -7.10 -16.94
N GLY A 147 6.82 -8.26 -17.59
CA GLY A 147 5.55 -8.94 -17.83
C GLY A 147 4.85 -8.43 -19.08
N GLY A 148 3.52 -8.49 -19.12
CA GLY A 148 2.80 -8.04 -20.31
C GLY A 148 2.96 -8.93 -21.54
N GLY A 149 3.55 -10.11 -21.44
CA GLY A 149 3.62 -11.06 -22.56
C GLY A 149 2.23 -11.54 -22.97
N VAL A 150 2.07 -11.92 -24.24
CA VAL A 150 0.81 -12.52 -24.71
C VAL A 150 0.82 -14.02 -24.38
N TRP A 151 -0.25 -14.48 -23.74
CA TRP A 151 -0.48 -15.89 -23.42
C TRP A 151 -1.91 -16.27 -23.78
N GLN A 152 -2.07 -17.31 -24.60
CA GLN A 152 -3.35 -17.70 -25.20
C GLN A 152 -4.01 -16.50 -25.90
N ASN A 153 -5.15 -16.02 -25.38
CA ASN A 153 -5.93 -14.92 -25.96
C ASN A 153 -5.82 -13.61 -25.16
N GLY A 154 -4.91 -13.54 -24.19
CA GLY A 154 -4.81 -12.43 -23.25
C GLY A 154 -3.39 -11.93 -23.09
N ARG A 155 -3.28 -10.69 -22.62
CA ARG A 155 -2.00 -10.12 -22.19
C ARG A 155 -1.86 -10.31 -20.68
N LEU A 156 -0.73 -10.86 -20.24
CA LEU A 156 -0.41 -11.01 -18.83
C LEU A 156 -0.25 -9.64 -18.16
N SER A 157 -0.31 -9.60 -16.83
CA SER A 157 -0.09 -8.37 -16.07
C SER A 157 1.33 -7.85 -16.22
N TYR A 158 1.48 -6.54 -16.08
CA TYR A 158 2.77 -5.89 -15.89
C TYR A 158 3.11 -5.86 -14.40
N VAL A 159 4.41 -6.01 -14.11
CA VAL A 159 4.98 -5.92 -12.76
C VAL A 159 6.17 -4.97 -12.75
N VAL A 160 6.52 -4.44 -11.59
CA VAL A 160 7.70 -3.62 -11.33
C VAL A 160 8.59 -4.34 -10.34
N VAL A 161 9.84 -4.50 -10.74
CA VAL A 161 10.89 -5.06 -9.88
C VAL A 161 12.01 -4.05 -9.69
N LEU A 162 12.60 -4.05 -8.50
CA LEU A 162 13.57 -3.06 -8.02
C LEU A 162 14.91 -3.73 -7.74
N ASP A 163 15.99 -3.08 -8.16
CA ASP A 163 17.39 -3.45 -7.91
C ASP A 163 17.81 -2.97 -6.52
N MET A 164 17.58 -3.80 -5.50
CA MET A 164 17.99 -3.52 -4.14
C MET A 164 17.97 -4.80 -3.29
N GLU A 165 18.70 -4.79 -2.17
CA GLU A 165 18.74 -5.94 -1.28
C GLU A 165 17.32 -6.37 -0.86
N PRO A 166 17.03 -7.68 -0.83
CA PRO A 166 15.73 -8.17 -0.39
C PRO A 166 15.34 -7.62 0.98
N LEU A 167 14.19 -6.95 1.04
CA LEU A 167 13.66 -6.32 2.25
C LEU A 167 12.84 -7.29 3.12
N GLU A 168 12.65 -8.51 2.62
CA GLU A 168 11.90 -9.57 3.27
C GLU A 168 12.79 -10.83 3.31
N LYS A 169 13.01 -11.34 4.52
CA LYS A 169 13.55 -12.68 4.75
C LYS A 169 12.42 -13.71 4.81
#